data_AF-A0A930Y2D0-F1
#
_entry.id   AF-A0A930Y2D0-F1
#
_cell.length_a   1.000
_cell.length_b   1.000
_cell.length_c   1.000
_cell.angle_alpha   90.00
_cell.angle_beta   90.00
_cell.angle_gamma   90.00
#
_symmetry.space_group_name_H-M   'P 1'
#
loop_
_entity.id
_entity.type
_entity.pdbx_description
1 polymer ?
#
loop_
_entity_poly.entity_id
_entity_poly.type
_entity_poly.pdbx_seq_one_letter_code
_entity_poly.pdbx_strand_id
1 'polypeptide(L)'
;MGAAKAGAAELVGELIRLGADVNALNDNGGTALMFAAISGDPETISLLIEHGAKIDHRGHFDWTALMVAASKGHAEGIRILLDHGANPAGQDSYGFTPLMRAVQGNKGAAVATLLAHKAKALEAKNERGATALHIAVEQNLPLMVKTLLEYGADPNTPDNAGYDPARKATVRGHPEIISLLKIARTPSSR
;
A
#
# COMPACT_ATOMS: atom_id res chain seq x y z
N MET A 1 18.04 -13.51 -1.85
CA MET A 1 17.52 -12.15 -2.15
C MET A 1 17.68 -11.74 -3.61
N GLY A 2 18.87 -11.85 -4.22
CA GLY A 2 19.05 -11.53 -5.65
C GLY A 2 18.11 -12.30 -6.57
N ALA A 3 18.01 -13.63 -6.40
CA ALA A 3 17.07 -14.48 -7.12
C ALA A 3 15.59 -14.05 -6.91
N ALA A 4 15.22 -13.73 -5.68
CA ALA A 4 13.87 -13.26 -5.35
C ALA A 4 13.53 -11.93 -6.06
N LYS A 5 14.47 -10.97 -6.08
CA LYS A 5 14.31 -9.70 -6.79
C LYS A 5 14.16 -9.89 -8.31
N ALA A 6 14.74 -10.96 -8.86
CA ALA A 6 14.62 -11.29 -10.27
C ALA A 6 13.32 -12.06 -10.60
N GLY A 7 12.52 -12.46 -9.61
CA GLY A 7 11.36 -13.34 -9.82
C GLY A 7 11.74 -14.76 -10.25
N ALA A 8 12.96 -15.21 -9.92
CA ALA A 8 13.45 -16.52 -10.34
C ALA A 8 13.00 -17.61 -9.35
N ALA A 9 11.71 -17.96 -9.35
CA ALA A 9 11.10 -18.89 -8.39
C ALA A 9 11.85 -20.23 -8.28
N GLU A 10 12.24 -20.83 -9.42
CA GLU A 10 13.01 -22.08 -9.45
C GLU A 10 14.35 -21.96 -8.71
N LEU A 11 15.10 -20.88 -8.99
CA LEU A 11 16.38 -20.64 -8.32
C LEU A 11 16.18 -20.33 -6.82
N VAL A 12 15.11 -19.64 -6.46
CA VAL A 12 14.75 -19.42 -5.05
C VAL A 12 14.48 -20.75 -4.36
N GLY A 13 13.69 -21.64 -4.97
CA GLY A 13 13.38 -22.96 -4.44
C GLY A 13 14.64 -23.81 -4.26
N GLU A 14 15.54 -23.80 -5.23
CA GLU A 14 16.80 -24.52 -5.12
C GLU A 14 17.69 -23.99 -4.00
N LEU A 15 17.82 -22.66 -3.87
CA LEU A 15 18.59 -22.05 -2.78
C LEU A 15 18.02 -22.43 -1.40
N ILE A 16 16.69 -22.48 -1.25
CA ILE A 16 16.04 -22.91 -0.01
C ILE A 16 16.35 -24.39 0.27
N ARG A 17 16.29 -25.27 -0.74
CA ARG A 17 16.67 -26.70 -0.58
C ARG A 17 18.13 -26.88 -0.18
N LEU A 18 19.02 -26.01 -0.66
CA LEU A 18 20.44 -25.97 -0.27
C LEU A 18 20.68 -25.36 1.12
N GLY A 19 19.62 -25.01 1.85
CA GLY A 19 19.71 -24.52 3.23
C GLY A 19 19.80 -23.01 3.38
N ALA A 20 19.47 -22.22 2.36
CA ALA A 20 19.37 -20.78 2.51
C ALA A 20 18.28 -20.41 3.52
N ASP A 21 18.60 -19.56 4.49
CA ASP A 21 17.62 -19.03 5.44
C ASP A 21 16.64 -18.10 4.71
N VAL A 22 15.37 -18.50 4.66
CA VAL A 22 14.27 -17.73 4.04
C VAL A 22 14.08 -16.35 4.70
N ASN A 23 14.46 -16.25 5.98
CA ASN A 23 14.31 -15.06 6.82
C ASN A 23 15.63 -14.30 7.04
N ALA A 24 16.69 -14.66 6.31
CA ALA A 24 17.94 -13.92 6.39
C ALA A 24 17.71 -12.44 6.07
N LEU A 25 18.49 -11.57 6.72
CA LEU A 25 18.41 -10.12 6.58
C LEU A 25 19.65 -9.60 5.87
N ASN A 26 19.49 -8.61 5.01
CA ASN A 26 20.62 -7.81 4.54
C ASN A 26 20.91 -6.67 5.55
N ASP A 27 21.93 -5.86 5.27
CA ASP A 27 22.36 -4.75 6.13
C ASP A 27 21.27 -3.70 6.41
N ASN A 28 20.24 -3.65 5.56
CA ASN A 28 19.08 -2.75 5.69
C ASN A 28 17.85 -3.45 6.30
N GLY A 29 17.99 -4.66 6.85
CA GLY A 29 16.86 -5.44 7.38
C GLY A 29 15.89 -5.95 6.30
N GLY A 30 16.27 -5.93 5.03
CA GLY A 30 15.44 -6.43 3.93
C GLY A 30 15.42 -7.96 3.90
N THR A 31 14.25 -8.55 3.70
CA THR A 31 14.05 -10.00 3.57
C THR A 31 13.91 -10.44 2.11
N ALA A 32 14.10 -11.73 1.82
CA ALA A 32 13.83 -12.28 0.50
C ALA A 32 12.39 -11.97 0.01
N LEU A 33 11.40 -12.00 0.92
CA LEU A 33 10.01 -11.69 0.60
C LEU A 33 9.80 -10.23 0.17
N MET A 34 10.49 -9.27 0.79
CA MET A 34 10.46 -7.87 0.33
C MET A 34 11.06 -7.74 -1.08
N PHE A 35 12.13 -8.47 -1.38
CA PHE A 35 12.73 -8.46 -2.72
C PHE A 35 11.81 -9.12 -3.76
N ALA A 36 11.12 -10.21 -3.42
CA ALA A 36 10.07 -10.78 -4.27
C ALA A 36 8.91 -9.79 -4.49
N ALA A 37 8.52 -9.05 -3.47
CA ALA A 37 7.53 -7.98 -3.61
C ALA A 37 8.01 -6.82 -4.51
N ILE A 38 9.33 -6.65 -4.77
CA ILE A 38 9.83 -5.71 -5.78
C ILE A 38 9.59 -6.25 -7.20
N SER A 39 9.85 -7.54 -7.43
CA SER A 39 9.61 -8.16 -8.75
C SER A 39 8.12 -8.22 -9.07
N GLY A 40 7.30 -8.48 -8.05
CA GLY A 40 5.86 -8.69 -8.20
C GLY A 40 5.51 -10.09 -8.67
N ASP A 41 6.49 -11.00 -8.72
CA ASP A 41 6.36 -12.37 -9.20
C ASP A 41 5.53 -13.20 -8.20
N PRO A 42 4.28 -13.58 -8.55
CA PRO A 42 3.37 -14.30 -7.65
C PRO A 42 3.95 -15.62 -7.14
N GLU A 43 4.61 -16.37 -8.02
CA GLU A 43 5.19 -17.68 -7.73
C GLU A 43 6.31 -17.56 -6.70
N THR A 44 7.24 -16.60 -6.89
CA THR A 44 8.31 -16.35 -5.92
C THR A 44 7.76 -15.89 -4.57
N ILE A 45 6.73 -15.05 -4.55
CA ILE A 45 6.09 -14.57 -3.31
C ILE A 45 5.46 -15.76 -2.55
N SER A 46 4.62 -16.56 -3.23
CA SER A 46 3.98 -17.74 -2.64
C SER A 46 5.00 -18.74 -2.13
N LEU A 47 6.02 -19.06 -2.93
CA LEU A 47 7.07 -20.00 -2.55
C LEU A 47 7.78 -19.59 -1.25
N LEU A 48 8.14 -18.31 -1.11
CA LEU A 48 8.80 -17.81 0.10
C LEU A 48 7.86 -17.89 1.32
N ILE A 49 6.58 -17.57 1.15
CA ILE A 49 5.58 -17.66 2.22
C ILE A 49 5.38 -19.11 2.67
N GLU A 50 5.23 -20.04 1.72
CA GLU A 50 5.08 -21.47 1.97
C GLU A 50 6.27 -22.07 2.74
N HIS A 51 7.47 -21.52 2.52
CA HIS A 51 8.68 -21.91 3.23
C HIS A 51 8.93 -21.11 4.52
N GLY A 52 7.93 -20.39 5.03
CA GLY A 52 7.97 -19.75 6.35
C GLY A 52 8.60 -18.36 6.39
N ALA A 53 8.56 -17.62 5.28
CA ALA A 53 8.93 -16.19 5.30
C ALA A 53 8.03 -15.41 6.28
N LYS A 54 8.65 -14.57 7.10
CA LYS A 54 7.95 -13.67 8.03
C LYS A 54 7.27 -12.55 7.24
N ILE A 55 5.98 -12.71 6.98
CA ILE A 55 5.16 -11.85 6.12
C ILE A 55 5.23 -10.36 6.52
N ASP A 56 5.08 -10.09 7.82
CA ASP A 56 5.07 -8.73 8.37
C ASP A 56 6.43 -8.29 8.96
N HIS A 57 7.54 -8.90 8.53
CA HIS A 57 8.86 -8.38 8.91
C HIS A 57 9.00 -6.92 8.50
N ARG A 58 9.59 -6.10 9.38
CA ARG A 58 9.81 -4.67 9.20
C ARG A 58 11.28 -4.43 8.90
N GLY A 59 11.57 -3.98 7.69
CA GLY A 59 12.92 -3.67 7.23
C GLY A 59 13.26 -2.20 7.50
N HIS A 60 14.15 -1.65 6.68
CA HIS A 60 14.48 -0.22 6.75
C HIS A 60 13.24 0.66 6.63
N PHE A 61 13.17 1.71 7.45
CA PHE A 61 12.02 2.59 7.61
C PHE A 61 10.70 1.86 7.95
N ASP A 62 10.77 0.65 8.52
CA ASP A 62 9.63 -0.19 8.83
C ASP A 62 8.80 -0.67 7.62
N TRP A 63 9.41 -0.72 6.43
CA TRP A 63 8.72 -1.26 5.27
C TRP A 63 8.46 -2.75 5.41
N THR A 64 7.25 -3.19 5.06
CA THR A 64 6.86 -4.60 4.91
C THR A 64 6.79 -4.99 3.43
N ALA A 65 6.73 -6.30 3.14
CA ALA A 65 6.56 -6.78 1.77
C ALA A 65 5.26 -6.25 1.12
N LEU A 66 4.18 -6.12 1.89
CA LEU A 66 2.91 -5.57 1.41
C LEU A 66 3.04 -4.10 0.99
N MET A 67 3.78 -3.29 1.75
CA MET A 67 4.06 -1.89 1.37
C MET A 67 4.91 -1.80 0.10
N VAL A 68 5.89 -2.69 -0.05
CA VAL A 68 6.71 -2.77 -1.27
C VAL A 68 5.81 -3.07 -2.48
N ALA A 69 5.03 -4.15 -2.44
CA ALA A 69 4.13 -4.54 -3.53
C ALA A 69 3.12 -3.42 -3.86
N ALA A 70 2.54 -2.78 -2.83
CA ALA A 70 1.64 -1.63 -2.97
C ALA A 70 2.31 -0.44 -3.69
N SER A 71 3.53 -0.07 -3.30
CA SER A 71 4.27 1.04 -3.93
C SER A 71 4.65 0.77 -5.38
N LYS A 72 4.86 -0.51 -5.74
CA LYS A 72 5.19 -0.94 -7.11
C LYS A 72 3.96 -1.12 -7.98
N GLY A 73 2.80 -1.38 -7.38
CA GLY A 73 1.54 -1.58 -8.08
C GLY A 73 1.23 -3.03 -8.40
N HIS A 74 1.88 -3.98 -7.71
CA HIS A 74 1.80 -5.40 -8.00
C HIS A 74 0.55 -6.01 -7.36
N ALA A 75 -0.59 -5.80 -8.00
CA ALA A 75 -1.92 -6.21 -7.51
C ALA A 75 -1.98 -7.69 -7.11
N GLU A 76 -1.40 -8.59 -7.90
CA GLU A 76 -1.42 -10.01 -7.59
C GLU A 76 -0.55 -10.37 -6.38
N GLY A 77 0.65 -9.78 -6.28
CA GLY A 77 1.50 -9.93 -5.09
C GLY A 77 0.83 -9.38 -3.82
N ILE A 78 0.08 -8.27 -3.92
CA ILE A 78 -0.73 -7.73 -2.83
C ILE A 78 -1.79 -8.74 -2.41
N ARG A 79 -2.53 -9.31 -3.37
CA ARG A 79 -3.57 -10.30 -3.12
C ARG A 79 -3.01 -11.49 -2.35
N ILE A 80 -1.91 -12.08 -2.82
CA ILE A 80 -1.25 -13.21 -2.16
C ILE A 80 -0.82 -12.85 -0.74
N LEU A 81 -0.14 -11.72 -0.55
CA LEU A 81 0.30 -11.30 0.79
C LEU A 81 -0.89 -11.15 1.76
N LEU A 82 -2.00 -10.56 1.31
CA LEU A 82 -3.21 -10.39 2.13
C LEU A 82 -3.93 -11.72 2.40
N ASP A 83 -4.02 -12.60 1.40
CA ASP A 83 -4.62 -13.94 1.53
C ASP A 83 -3.85 -14.79 2.56
N HIS A 84 -2.54 -14.55 2.71
CA HIS A 84 -1.68 -15.17 3.71
C HIS A 84 -1.55 -14.38 5.03
N GLY A 85 -2.36 -13.34 5.23
CA GLY A 85 -2.50 -12.65 6.52
C GLY A 85 -1.54 -11.48 6.76
N ALA A 86 -0.93 -10.91 5.72
CA ALA A 86 -0.19 -9.65 5.84
C ALA A 86 -1.07 -8.55 6.45
N ASN A 87 -0.53 -7.75 7.36
CA ASN A 87 -1.28 -6.69 8.01
C ASN A 87 -1.52 -5.48 7.07
N PRO A 88 -2.76 -5.23 6.61
CA PRO A 88 -3.05 -4.10 5.72
C PRO A 88 -2.99 -2.72 6.40
N ALA A 89 -3.09 -2.69 7.73
CA ALA A 89 -3.10 -1.46 8.51
C ALA A 89 -1.72 -1.14 9.11
N GLY A 90 -0.72 -2.00 8.87
CA GLY A 90 0.66 -1.74 9.28
C GLY A 90 1.14 -0.40 8.74
N GLN A 91 1.80 0.37 9.59
CA GLN A 91 2.38 1.66 9.22
C GLN A 91 3.90 1.58 9.22
N ASP A 92 4.51 2.23 8.23
CA ASP A 92 5.95 2.44 8.22
C ASP A 92 6.36 3.57 9.18
N SER A 93 7.66 3.87 9.24
CA SER A 93 8.23 4.86 10.15
C SER A 93 7.71 6.29 9.94
N TYR A 94 7.05 6.58 8.82
CA TYR A 94 6.41 7.86 8.53
C TYR A 94 4.88 7.82 8.72
N GLY A 95 4.36 6.72 9.26
CA GLY A 95 2.94 6.49 9.43
C GLY A 95 2.19 6.10 8.15
N PHE A 96 2.88 5.78 7.05
CA PHE A 96 2.21 5.41 5.81
C PHE A 96 1.77 3.94 5.84
N THR A 97 0.51 3.69 5.48
CA THR A 97 -0.01 2.34 5.25
C THR A 97 0.30 1.85 3.82
N PRO A 98 0.17 0.55 3.51
CA PRO A 98 0.21 0.05 2.13
C PRO A 98 -0.71 0.82 1.18
N LEU A 99 -1.94 1.14 1.59
CA LEU A 99 -2.88 1.93 0.79
C LEU A 99 -2.32 3.32 0.47
N MET A 100 -1.75 4.01 1.46
CA MET A 100 -1.12 5.30 1.23
C MET A 100 0.08 5.21 0.27
N ARG A 101 0.89 4.15 0.36
CA ARG A 101 2.02 3.93 -0.57
C ARG A 101 1.54 3.64 -2.00
N ALA A 102 0.46 2.89 -2.17
CA ALA A 102 -0.17 2.67 -3.48
C ALA A 102 -0.75 3.98 -4.07
N VAL A 103 -1.44 4.78 -3.25
CA VAL A 103 -1.96 6.09 -3.67
C VAL A 103 -0.82 7.05 -4.04
N GLN A 104 0.22 7.15 -3.20
CA GLN A 104 1.38 8.00 -3.43
C GLN A 104 2.10 7.67 -4.74
N GLY A 105 2.14 6.39 -5.12
CA GLY A 105 2.70 5.91 -6.38
C GLY A 105 1.72 5.93 -7.57
N ASN A 106 0.51 6.46 -7.38
CA ASN A 106 -0.61 6.45 -8.34
C ASN A 106 -0.89 5.04 -8.92
N LYS A 107 -0.89 4.02 -8.06
CA LYS A 107 -1.03 2.61 -8.44
C LYS A 107 -2.50 2.16 -8.37
N GLY A 108 -3.30 2.57 -9.34
CA GLY A 108 -4.75 2.33 -9.36
C GLY A 108 -5.16 0.86 -9.12
N ALA A 109 -4.50 -0.10 -9.79
CA ALA A 109 -4.78 -1.52 -9.61
C ALA A 109 -4.49 -2.00 -8.17
N ALA A 110 -3.34 -1.60 -7.61
CA ALA A 110 -3.00 -1.91 -6.22
C ALA A 110 -3.96 -1.28 -5.22
N VAL A 111 -4.39 -0.04 -5.46
CA VAL A 111 -5.41 0.63 -4.64
C VAL A 111 -6.72 -0.16 -4.68
N ALA A 112 -7.18 -0.55 -5.88
CA ALA A 112 -8.40 -1.35 -6.02
C ALA A 112 -8.30 -2.69 -5.28
N THR A 113 -7.18 -3.42 -5.42
CA THR A 113 -6.97 -4.70 -4.73
C THR A 113 -6.94 -4.52 -3.21
N LEU A 114 -6.20 -3.54 -2.69
CA LEU A 114 -6.17 -3.25 -1.26
C LEU A 114 -7.59 -2.96 -0.74
N LEU A 115 -8.31 -2.05 -1.39
CA LEU A 115 -9.66 -1.66 -0.96
C LEU A 115 -10.66 -2.81 -1.00
N ALA A 116 -10.54 -3.73 -1.96
CA ALA A 116 -11.38 -4.93 -2.06
C ALA A 116 -11.14 -5.91 -0.89
N HIS A 117 -9.91 -6.01 -0.37
CA HIS A 117 -9.50 -7.01 0.62
C HIS A 117 -9.84 -6.69 2.09
N LYS A 118 -10.92 -5.94 2.36
CA LYS A 118 -11.26 -5.40 3.70
C LYS A 118 -10.09 -4.65 4.39
N ALA A 119 -9.06 -4.25 3.64
CA ALA A 119 -7.91 -3.46 4.10
C ALA A 119 -8.30 -1.98 4.30
N LYS A 120 -9.40 -1.73 5.04
CA LYS A 120 -9.99 -0.41 5.24
C LYS A 120 -9.22 0.42 6.26
N ALA A 121 -7.90 0.53 6.09
CA ALA A 121 -7.11 1.58 6.72
C ALA A 121 -7.28 2.93 5.99
N LEU A 122 -8.50 3.20 5.50
CA LEU A 122 -8.88 4.41 4.77
C LEU A 122 -8.64 5.66 5.62
N GLU A 123 -8.99 5.56 6.90
CA GLU A 123 -8.87 6.63 7.89
C GLU A 123 -7.59 6.57 8.73
N ALA A 124 -6.67 5.66 8.40
CA ALA A 124 -5.34 5.71 9.00
C ALA A 124 -4.69 7.06 8.66
N LYS A 125 -3.91 7.58 9.59
CA LYS A 125 -3.23 8.87 9.45
C LYS A 125 -1.73 8.67 9.54
N ASN A 126 -1.01 9.27 8.59
CA ASN A 126 0.44 9.36 8.68
C ASN A 126 0.88 10.44 9.70
N GLU A 127 2.18 10.68 9.85
CA GLU A 127 2.72 11.67 10.80
C GLU A 127 2.20 13.10 10.59
N ARG A 128 1.72 13.44 9.38
CA ARG A 128 1.11 14.75 9.08
C ARG A 128 -0.40 14.79 9.39
N GLY A 129 -0.96 13.71 9.94
CA GLY A 129 -2.40 13.55 10.09
C GLY A 129 -3.13 13.24 8.79
N ALA A 130 -2.40 13.02 7.69
CA ALA A 130 -2.97 12.87 6.36
C ALA A 130 -3.42 11.42 6.12
N THR A 131 -4.63 11.27 5.58
CA THR A 131 -5.20 9.99 5.12
C THR A 131 -4.81 9.70 3.66
N ALA A 132 -5.16 8.53 3.14
CA ALA A 132 -4.98 8.21 1.71
C ALA A 132 -5.69 9.23 0.80
N LEU A 133 -6.87 9.71 1.20
CA LEU A 133 -7.62 10.74 0.46
C LEU A 133 -6.86 12.07 0.41
N HIS A 134 -6.20 12.49 1.49
CA HIS A 134 -5.37 13.69 1.48
C HIS A 134 -4.22 13.58 0.49
N ILE A 135 -3.56 12.42 0.41
CA ILE A 135 -2.45 12.19 -0.53
C ILE A 135 -2.95 12.30 -1.98
N ALA A 136 -4.08 11.66 -2.30
CA ALA A 136 -4.69 11.74 -3.63
C ALA A 136 -5.09 13.18 -4.00
N VAL A 137 -5.64 13.94 -3.04
CA VAL A 137 -5.97 15.35 -3.23
C VAL A 137 -4.71 16.19 -3.47
N GLU A 138 -3.67 16.02 -2.64
CA GLU A 138 -2.43 16.79 -2.72
C GLU A 138 -1.70 16.57 -4.05
N GLN A 139 -1.76 15.36 -4.61
CA GLN A 139 -1.14 15.00 -5.88
C GLN A 139 -2.01 15.27 -7.12
N ASN A 140 -3.20 15.86 -6.94
CA ASN A 140 -4.18 16.10 -8.01
C ASN A 140 -4.54 14.81 -8.78
N LEU A 141 -5.04 13.79 -8.08
CA LEU A 141 -5.46 12.51 -8.66
C LEU A 141 -6.99 12.32 -8.63
N PRO A 142 -7.78 12.93 -9.53
CA PRO A 142 -9.26 12.86 -9.50
C PRO A 142 -9.83 11.44 -9.49
N LEU A 143 -9.28 10.54 -10.31
CA LEU A 143 -9.72 9.15 -10.34
C LEU A 143 -9.46 8.44 -9.00
N MET A 144 -8.30 8.70 -8.37
CA MET A 144 -7.98 8.11 -7.08
C MET A 144 -8.86 8.67 -5.97
N VAL A 145 -9.14 9.98 -6.00
CA VAL A 145 -10.11 10.63 -5.11
C VAL A 145 -11.48 9.98 -5.25
N LYS A 146 -11.98 9.82 -6.49
CA LYS A 146 -13.25 9.17 -6.76
C LYS A 146 -13.29 7.74 -6.20
N THR A 147 -12.28 6.92 -6.52
CA THR A 147 -12.20 5.54 -6.02
C THR A 147 -12.20 5.49 -4.48
N LEU A 148 -11.40 6.32 -3.81
CA LEU A 148 -11.35 6.33 -2.35
C LEU A 148 -12.69 6.73 -1.73
N LEU A 149 -13.40 7.70 -2.32
CA LEU A 149 -14.73 8.12 -1.87
C LEU A 149 -15.79 7.02 -2.10
N GLU A 150 -15.76 6.33 -3.25
CA GLU A 150 -16.65 5.20 -3.55
C GLU A 150 -16.48 4.04 -2.55
N TYR A 151 -15.28 3.85 -2.02
CA TYR A 151 -15.00 2.87 -0.97
C TYR A 151 -15.23 3.38 0.46
N GLY A 152 -15.69 4.63 0.60
CA GLY A 152 -16.14 5.21 1.87
C GLY A 152 -15.06 5.96 2.65
N ALA A 153 -14.02 6.51 2.01
CA ALA A 153 -13.12 7.46 2.65
C ALA A 153 -13.90 8.69 3.15
N ASP A 154 -13.66 9.13 4.38
CA ASP A 154 -14.34 10.32 4.93
C ASP A 154 -13.79 11.61 4.27
N PRO A 155 -14.61 12.36 3.53
CA PRO A 155 -14.17 13.60 2.89
C PRO A 155 -13.99 14.77 3.87
N ASN A 156 -14.23 14.58 5.18
CA ASN A 156 -14.21 15.64 6.19
C ASN A 156 -13.11 15.48 7.24
N THR A 157 -12.40 14.35 7.27
CA THR A 157 -11.32 14.10 8.22
C THR A 157 -10.24 15.19 8.09
N PRO A 158 -9.93 15.99 9.12
CA PRO A 158 -8.84 16.97 9.04
C PRO A 158 -7.47 16.33 9.28
N ASP A 159 -6.45 16.85 8.60
CA ASP A 159 -5.04 16.58 8.91
C ASP A 159 -4.52 17.42 10.11
N ASN A 160 -3.23 17.31 10.44
CA ASN A 160 -2.64 18.04 11.57
C ASN A 160 -2.58 19.56 11.36
N ALA A 161 -2.71 20.04 10.12
CA ALA A 161 -2.84 21.46 9.82
C ALA A 161 -4.31 21.95 9.89
N GLY A 162 -5.24 21.07 10.29
CA GLY A 162 -6.67 21.35 10.33
C GLY A 162 -7.31 21.43 8.94
N TYR A 163 -6.65 20.91 7.90
CA TYR A 163 -7.19 20.93 6.54
C TYR A 163 -7.86 19.59 6.27
N ASP A 164 -9.18 19.62 6.10
CA ASP A 164 -9.90 18.52 5.48
C ASP A 164 -9.51 18.40 3.98
N PRO A 165 -9.88 17.29 3.31
CA PRO A 165 -9.61 17.10 1.89
C PRO A 165 -10.09 18.24 0.99
N ALA A 166 -11.26 18.84 1.23
CA ALA A 166 -11.79 19.88 0.35
C ALA A 166 -11.06 21.23 0.53
N ARG A 167 -10.72 21.59 1.77
CA ARG A 167 -9.89 22.74 2.08
C ARG A 167 -8.49 22.56 1.50
N LYS A 168 -7.91 21.36 1.58
CA LYS A 168 -6.64 21.04 0.93
C LYS A 168 -6.72 21.23 -0.59
N ALA A 169 -7.75 20.70 -1.24
CA ALA A 169 -7.98 20.86 -2.68
C ALA A 169 -8.15 22.32 -3.09
N THR A 170 -8.80 23.13 -2.25
CA THR A 170 -9.00 24.57 -2.46
C THR A 170 -7.67 25.33 -2.40
N VAL A 171 -6.87 25.09 -1.35
CA VAL A 171 -5.55 25.73 -1.19
C VAL A 171 -4.59 25.34 -2.31
N ARG A 172 -4.68 24.11 -2.83
CA ARG A 172 -3.87 23.62 -3.96
C ARG A 172 -4.41 24.04 -5.33
N GLY A 173 -5.64 24.54 -5.43
CA GLY A 173 -6.25 24.95 -6.69
C GLY A 173 -6.68 23.80 -7.60
N HIS A 174 -7.26 22.72 -7.05
CA HIS A 174 -7.70 21.53 -7.80
C HIS A 174 -9.23 21.51 -8.03
N PRO A 175 -9.77 22.22 -9.04
CA PRO A 175 -11.22 22.47 -9.18
C PRO A 175 -12.07 21.21 -9.43
N GLU A 176 -11.53 20.23 -10.16
CA GLU A 176 -12.21 18.95 -10.38
C GLU A 176 -12.38 18.18 -9.06
N ILE A 177 -11.31 18.10 -8.26
CA ILE A 177 -11.32 17.44 -6.96
C ILE A 177 -12.26 18.15 -5.97
N ILE A 178 -12.30 19.49 -5.99
CA ILE A 178 -13.28 20.25 -5.20
C ILE A 178 -14.70 19.83 -5.56
N SER A 179 -14.99 19.64 -6.85
CA SER A 179 -16.31 19.20 -7.32
C SER A 179 -16.64 17.77 -6.85
N LEU A 180 -15.68 16.84 -6.96
CA LEU A 180 -15.83 15.47 -6.46
C LEU A 180 -16.13 15.42 -4.95
N LEU A 181 -15.37 16.18 -4.16
CA LEU A 181 -15.53 16.22 -2.70
C LEU A 181 -16.85 16.89 -2.27
N LYS A 182 -17.34 17.89 -3.02
CA LYS A 182 -18.66 18.48 -2.77
C LYS A 182 -19.78 17.46 -2.97
N ILE A 183 -19.72 16.67 -4.05
CA ILE A 183 -20.71 15.62 -4.34
C ILE A 183 -20.70 14.56 -3.23
N ALA A 184 -19.51 14.14 -2.77
CA ALA A 184 -19.41 13.13 -1.71
C ALA A 184 -19.91 13.61 -0.34
N ARG A 185 -19.95 14.93 -0.09
CA ARG A 185 -20.45 15.51 1.18
C ARG A 185 -21.95 15.71 1.21
N THR A 186 -22.61 15.76 0.05
CA THR A 186 -24.07 15.84 0.02
C THR A 186 -24.64 14.46 0.30
N PRO A 187 -25.41 14.26 1.39
CA PRO A 187 -26.05 12.97 1.63
C PRO A 187 -26.97 12.67 0.45
N SER A 188 -26.72 11.56 -0.24
CA SER A 188 -27.62 11.09 -1.29
C SER A 188 -29.02 10.98 -0.68
N SER A 189 -29.94 11.81 -1.15
CA SER A 189 -31.37 11.59 -0.91
C SER A 189 -31.68 10.16 -1.37
N ARG A 190 -32.15 9.36 -0.41
CA ARG A 190 -32.44 7.92 -0.51
C ARG A 190 -33.08 7.49 -1.82
#